data_AF-A0A2E4Y701-F1
#
_entry.id   AF-A0A2E4Y701-F1
#
_cell.length_a   1.000
_cell.length_b   1.000
_cell.length_c   1.000
_cell.angle_alpha   90.00
_cell.angle_beta   90.00
_cell.angle_gamma   90.00
#
_symmetry.space_group_name_H-M   'P 1'
#
loop_
_entity.id
_entity.type
_entity.pdbx_description
1 polymer ?
#
loop_
_entity_poly.entity_id
_entity_poly.type
_entity_poly.pdbx_seq_one_letter_code
_entity_poly.pdbx_strand_id
1 'polypeptide(L)' 'MKTFTVDENCIACDACTIEAPGFFSMDENEGLAFVSNQPKNDSEEKICNEALEACPVEAISFTES' A
#
# COMPACT_ATOMS: atom_id res chain seq x y z
N MET A 1 10.86 -11.99 -2.01
CA MET A 1 9.85 -11.49 -1.05
C MET A 1 9.42 -10.12 -1.54
N LYS A 2 8.12 -9.85 -1.66
CA LYS A 2 7.65 -8.56 -2.18
C LYS A 2 7.72 -7.47 -1.11
N THR A 3 8.37 -6.36 -1.44
CA THR A 3 8.37 -5.16 -0.58
C THR A 3 7.53 -4.09 -1.24
N PHE A 4 6.48 -3.65 -0.56
CA PHE A 4 5.56 -2.62 -1.04
C PHE A 4 6.02 -1.24 -0.57
N THR A 5 5.88 -0.24 -1.43
CA THR A 5 6.20 1.16 -1.16
C THR A 5 5.15 2.05 -1.79
N VAL A 6 4.79 3.14 -1.10
CA VAL A 6 3.93 4.18 -1.63
C VAL A 6 4.81 5.34 -2.09
N ASP A 7 4.53 5.88 -3.26
CA ASP A 7 5.25 7.02 -3.82
C ASP A 7 4.56 8.37 -3.54
N GLU A 8 5.19 9.45 -3.99
CA GLU A 8 4.68 10.82 -3.85
C GLU A 8 3.46 11.14 -4.73
N ASN A 9 3.06 10.24 -5.64
CA ASN A 9 1.85 10.41 -6.45
C ASN A 9 0.57 10.06 -5.65
N CYS A 10 0.72 9.59 -4.41
CA CYS A 10 -0.43 9.31 -3.55
C CYS A 10 -1.29 10.56 -3.33
N ILE A 11 -2.58 10.43 -3.60
CA ILE A 11 -3.57 11.51 -3.45
C ILE A 11 -4.43 11.38 -2.17
N ALA A 12 -3.99 10.56 -1.21
CA ALA A 12 -4.72 10.29 0.03
C ALA A 12 -6.20 9.89 -0.17
N CYS A 13 -6.49 8.99 -1.12
CA CYS A 13 -7.86 8.54 -1.40
C CYS A 13 -8.40 7.47 -0.42
N ASP A 14 -7.60 7.02 0.55
CA ASP A 14 -7.92 5.95 1.51
C ASP A 14 -8.23 4.55 0.93
N ALA A 15 -8.18 4.35 -0.39
CA ALA A 15 -8.49 3.03 -0.98
C ALA A 15 -7.58 1.92 -0.41
N CYS A 16 -6.28 2.17 -0.30
CA CYS A 16 -5.33 1.18 0.21
C CYS A 16 -5.48 0.87 1.71
N THR A 17 -5.90 1.84 2.52
CA THR A 17 -6.15 1.65 3.95
C THR A 17 -7.47 0.91 4.19
N ILE A 18 -8.43 1.01 3.26
CA ILE A 18 -9.69 0.26 3.29
C ILE A 18 -9.48 -1.20 2.87
N GLU A 19 -8.78 -1.44 1.75
CA GLU A 19 -8.53 -2.79 1.24
C GLU A 19 -7.52 -3.56 2.12
N ALA A 20 -6.49 -2.87 2.61
CA ALA A 20 -5.40 -3.48 3.36
C ALA A 20 -5.03 -2.68 4.64
N PRO A 21 -5.97 -2.54 5.60
CA PRO A 21 -5.79 -1.76 6.84
C PRO A 21 -4.66 -2.27 7.74
N GLY A 22 -4.29 -3.54 7.62
CA GLY A 22 -3.17 -4.13 8.38
C GLY A 22 -1.79 -3.79 7.84
N PHE A 23 -1.70 -3.30 6.59
CA PHE A 23 -0.45 -3.10 5.86
C PHE A 23 -0.23 -1.64 5.46
N PHE A 24 -1.31 -0.90 5.16
CA PHE A 24 -1.24 0.51 4.78
C PHE A 24 -1.86 1.38 5.85
N SER A 25 -1.27 2.55 6.04
CA SER A 25 -1.76 3.57 6.97
C SER A 25 -1.57 4.94 6.35
N MET A 26 -2.41 5.90 6.73
CA MET A 26 -2.30 7.27 6.23
C MET A 26 -1.45 8.09 7.19
N ASP A 27 -0.46 8.82 6.66
CA ASP A 27 0.25 9.84 7.40
C ASP A 27 -0.56 11.14 7.36
N GLU A 28 -1.11 11.54 8.50
CA GLU A 28 -1.89 12.78 8.62
C GLU A 28 -1.03 14.05 8.51
N ASN A 29 0.30 13.95 8.68
CA ASN A 29 1.22 15.08 8.62
C ASN A 29 1.68 15.35 7.18
N GLU A 30 2.05 14.29 6.46
CA GLU A 30 2.47 14.40 5.06
C GLU A 30 1.28 14.36 4.10
N GLY A 31 0.13 13.83 4.53
CA GLY A 31 -1.03 13.63 3.67
C GLY A 31 -0.81 12.54 2.63
N LEU A 32 0.05 11.57 2.92
CA LEU A 32 0.39 10.46 2.03
C LEU A 32 0.14 9.13 2.74
N ALA A 33 -0.30 8.12 1.98
CA ALA A 33 -0.33 6.76 2.52
C ALA A 33 1.09 6.20 2.61
N PHE A 34 1.34 5.34 3.59
CA PHE A 34 2.60 4.62 3.76
C PHE A 34 2.34 3.17 4.14
N VAL A 35 3.33 2.32 3.91
CA VAL A 35 3.27 0.90 4.27
C VAL A 35 3.70 0.75 5.72
N SER A 36 2.75 0.45 6.61
CA SER A 36 2.99 0.25 8.04
C SER A 36 3.56 -1.13 8.35
N ASN A 37 3.12 -2.16 7.62
CA ASN A 37 3.65 -3.53 7.72
C ASN A 37 3.90 -4.12 6.34
N GLN A 38 4.98 -4.88 6.21
CA GLN A 38 5.28 -5.64 4.98
C GLN A 38 4.68 -7.05 5.07
N PRO A 39 4.13 -7.58 3.97
CA PRO A 39 3.63 -8.94 3.93
C PRO A 39 4.78 -9.94 4.11
N LYS A 40 4.51 -11.03 4.82
CA LYS A 40 5.48 -12.10 5.14
C LYS A 40 5.19 -13.41 4.44
N ASN A 41 4.03 -13.53 3.80
CA ASN A 41 3.56 -14.73 3.12
C ASN A 41 2.65 -14.37 1.94
N ASP A 42 2.43 -15.32 1.05
CA ASP A 42 1.64 -15.16 -0.18
C ASP A 42 0.21 -14.66 0.08
N SER A 43 -0.40 -15.03 1.22
CA SER A 43 -1.76 -14.58 1.56
C SER A 43 -1.78 -13.10 1.89
N GLU A 44 -0.78 -12.61 2.61
CA GLU A 44 -0.62 -11.18 2.92
C GLU A 44 -0.21 -10.40 1.68
N GLU A 45 0.68 -10.96 0.84
CA GLU A 45 1.03 -10.35 -0.44
C GLU A 45 -0.21 -10.17 -1.32
N LYS A 46 -1.15 -11.13 -1.31
CA LYS A 46 -2.40 -11.01 -2.06
C LYS A 46 -3.24 -9.81 -1.60
N ILE A 47 -3.35 -9.59 -0.29
CA ILE A 47 -4.05 -8.42 0.28
C ILE A 47 -3.38 -7.12 -0.16
N CYS A 48 -2.04 -7.05 -0.13
CA CYS A 48 -1.32 -5.87 -0.61
C CYS A 48 -1.47 -5.66 -2.12
N ASN A 49 -1.59 -6.72 -2.92
CA ASN A 49 -1.88 -6.61 -4.35
C ASN A 49 -3.30 -6.08 -4.61
N GLU A 50 -4.30 -6.50 -3.84
CA GLU A 50 -5.67 -5.96 -3.94
C GLU A 50 -5.68 -4.44 -3.66
N ALA A 51 -4.92 -3.98 -2.66
CA ALA A 51 -4.75 -2.55 -2.40
C ALA A 51 -4.02 -1.80 -3.52
N LEU A 52 -3.06 -2.44 -4.19
CA LEU A 52 -2.36 -1.88 -5.35
C LEU A 52 -3.32 -1.71 -6.53
N GLU A 53 -4.16 -2.71 -6.83
CA GLU A 53 -5.17 -2.63 -7.89
C GLU A 53 -6.28 -1.62 -7.58
N ALA A 54 -6.57 -1.40 -6.30
CA ALA A 54 -7.54 -0.38 -5.87
C ALA A 54 -7.01 1.06 -5.97
N CYS A 55 -5.70 1.26 -6.14
CA CYS A 55 -5.11 2.59 -6.18
C CYS A 55 -5.43 3.29 -7.52
N PRO A 56 -6.20 4.39 -7.53
CA PRO A 56 -6.64 5.04 -8.77
C PRO A 56 -5.52 5.77 -9.52
N VAL A 57 -4.42 6.04 -8.83
CA VAL A 57 -3.25 6.76 -9.35
C VAL A 57 -2.01 5.87 -9.42
N GLU A 58 -2.18 4.56 -9.16
CA GLU A 58 -1.09 3.57 -9.20
C GLU A 58 0.13 3.98 -8.35
N ALA A 59 -0.10 4.73 -7.26
CA ALA A 59 0.96 5.24 -6.36
C ALA A 59 1.63 4.14 -5.51
N ILE A 60 1.14 2.91 -5.59
CA ILE A 60 1.66 1.77 -4.82
C ILE A 60 2.46 0.90 -5.77
N SER A 61 3.73 0.70 -5.43
CA SER A 61 4.66 -0.15 -6.16
C SER A 61 5.18 -1.27 -5.27
N PHE A 62 5.65 -2.36 -5.88
CA PHE A 62 6.37 -3.41 -5.17
C PHE A 62 7.70 -3.72 -5.86
N THR A 63 8.68 -4.12 -5.05
CA THR A 63 9.96 -4.65 -5.52
C THR A 63 10.08 -6.11 -5.14
N GLU A 64 10.46 -6.95 -6.09
CA GLU A 64 10.89 -8.32 -5.85
C GLU A 64 12.41 -8.39 -5.90
N SER A 65 12.99 -8.83 -4.78
CA SER A 65 14.39 -9.22 -4.69
C SER A 65 14.54 -10.60 -4.07
#